data_AF-A0A9P7ERI1-F1
#
_entry.id   AF-A0A9P7ERI1-F1
#
_cell.length_a   1.000
_cell.length_b   1.000
_cell.length_c   1.000
_cell.angle_alpha   90.00
_cell.angle_beta   90.00
_cell.angle_gamma   90.00
#
_symmetry.space_group_name_H-M   'P 1'
#
loop_
_entity.id
_entity.type
_entity.pdbx_description
1 polymer ?
#
loop_
_entity_poly.entity_id
_entity_poly.type
_entity_poly.pdbx_seq_one_letter_code
_entity_poly.pdbx_strand_id
1 'polypeptide(L)'
;CCMCGSESTVYRCYNCLGDPVFCLKCCRNEHRRLPFHKIGKWNGGFFEETSLTKIGMEIYLGHQGMPCPALRDIHEWEDTDEPIYQPAE
;
A
#
# COMPACT_ATOMS: atom_id res chain seq x y z
N CYS A 1 -5.15 -16.15 1.06
CA CYS A 1 -5.32 -14.78 1.58
C CYS A 1 -6.14 -14.90 2.84
N CYS A 2 -5.69 -14.35 3.97
CA CYS A 2 -6.42 -14.52 5.23
C CYS A 2 -7.84 -13.91 5.23
N MET A 3 -8.12 -12.96 4.34
CA MET A 3 -9.44 -12.30 4.26
C MET A 3 -10.41 -12.94 3.27
N CYS A 4 -9.95 -13.33 2.07
CA CYS A 4 -10.84 -13.79 1.00
C CYS A 4 -10.56 -15.21 0.49
N GLY A 5 -9.59 -15.92 1.07
CA GLY A 5 -9.24 -17.27 0.64
C GLY A 5 -8.42 -17.37 -0.66
N SER A 6 -8.27 -16.29 -1.44
CA SER A 6 -7.49 -16.30 -2.69
C SER A 6 -6.08 -16.85 -2.53
N GLU A 7 -5.64 -17.69 -3.47
CA GLU A 7 -4.29 -18.26 -3.53
C GLU A 7 -3.22 -17.24 -3.95
N SER A 8 -3.62 -16.09 -4.53
CA SER A 8 -2.73 -15.00 -4.96
C SER A 8 -2.16 -14.14 -3.81
N THR A 9 -1.87 -14.77 -2.66
CA THR A 9 -1.26 -14.09 -1.51
C THR A 9 0.20 -13.79 -1.72
N VAL A 10 0.55 -12.52 -1.68
CA VAL A 10 1.93 -12.09 -1.84
C VAL A 10 2.34 -10.98 -0.87
N TYR A 11 1.44 -10.41 -0.08
CA TYR A 11 1.78 -9.29 0.82
C TYR A 11 1.63 -9.68 2.28
N ARG A 12 2.71 -9.60 3.06
CA ARG A 12 2.71 -9.76 4.52
C ARG A 12 2.70 -8.39 5.18
N CYS A 13 1.90 -8.19 6.22
CA CYS A 13 2.03 -7.01 7.08
C CYS A 13 2.77 -7.39 8.37
N TYR A 14 3.73 -6.56 8.79
CA TYR A 14 4.53 -6.78 10.01
C TYR A 14 3.99 -6.05 11.24
N ASN A 15 2.98 -5.19 11.06
CA ASN A 15 2.36 -4.44 12.15
C ASN A 15 0.98 -4.95 12.53
N CYS A 16 0.30 -5.68 11.64
CA CYS A 16 -0.91 -6.40 12.00
C CYS A 16 -0.57 -7.60 12.89
N LEU A 17 -1.44 -7.88 13.85
CA LEU A 17 -1.24 -8.99 14.77
C LEU A 17 -1.15 -10.33 14.02
N GLY A 18 -0.09 -11.09 14.27
CA GLY A 18 0.12 -12.43 13.71
C GLY A 18 0.68 -12.46 12.28
N ASP A 19 1.30 -11.38 11.82
CA ASP A 19 1.94 -11.26 10.50
C ASP A 19 1.08 -11.76 9.32
N PRO A 20 -0.17 -11.31 9.18
CA PRO A 20 -1.11 -11.87 8.20
C PRO A 20 -0.66 -11.62 6.76
N VAL A 21 -1.06 -12.54 5.87
CA VAL A 21 -0.75 -12.48 4.44
C VAL A 21 -2.01 -12.26 3.59
N PHE A 22 -1.95 -11.23 2.75
CA PHE A 22 -3.04 -10.72 1.93
C PHE A 22 -2.74 -10.86 0.42
N CYS A 23 -3.80 -10.91 -0.39
CA CYS A 23 -3.70 -10.56 -1.81
C CYS A 23 -3.68 -9.02 -1.95
N LEU A 24 -3.34 -8.50 -3.15
CA LEU A 24 -3.24 -7.06 -3.41
C LEU A 24 -4.48 -6.27 -2.95
N LYS A 25 -5.68 -6.70 -3.39
CA LYS A 25 -6.94 -6.02 -3.07
C LYS A 25 -7.22 -5.99 -1.57
N CYS A 26 -7.06 -7.13 -0.89
CA CYS A 26 -7.31 -7.20 0.54
C CYS A 26 -6.27 -6.42 1.34
N CYS A 27 -5.01 -6.40 0.90
CA CYS A 27 -3.96 -5.61 1.52
C CYS A 27 -4.33 -4.12 1.51
N ARG A 28 -4.70 -3.56 0.33
CA ARG A 28 -5.10 -2.15 0.22
C ARG A 28 -6.32 -1.82 1.07
N ASN A 29 -7.33 -2.70 1.07
CA ASN A 29 -8.58 -2.47 1.81
C ASN A 29 -8.38 -2.49 3.33
N GLU A 30 -7.66 -3.50 3.84
CA GLU A 30 -7.44 -3.67 5.27
C GLU A 30 -6.61 -2.52 5.86
N HIS A 31 -5.62 -2.04 5.11
CA HIS A 31 -4.72 -0.98 5.56
C HIS A 31 -5.23 0.43 5.28
N ARG A 32 -6.46 0.60 4.78
CA ARG A 32 -7.01 1.91 4.44
C ARG A 32 -6.98 2.91 5.60
N ARG A 33 -7.15 2.43 6.83
CA ARG A 33 -7.12 3.23 8.07
C ARG A 33 -5.80 3.09 8.83
N LEU A 34 -4.85 2.34 8.28
CA LEU A 34 -3.56 2.00 8.86
C LEU A 34 -2.44 2.24 7.81
N PRO A 35 -2.36 3.44 7.21
CA PRO A 35 -1.51 3.72 6.04
C PRO A 35 0.00 3.59 6.29
N PHE A 36 0.42 3.56 7.55
CA PHE A 36 1.84 3.52 7.94
C PHE A 36 2.31 2.13 8.36
N HIS A 37 1.48 1.10 8.19
CA HIS A 37 1.91 -0.27 8.42
C HIS A 37 2.99 -0.68 7.40
N LYS A 38 4.07 -1.26 7.90
CA LYS A 38 5.12 -1.88 7.09
C LYS A 38 4.62 -3.19 6.51
N ILE A 39 4.88 -3.37 5.23
CA ILE A 39 4.52 -4.58 4.51
C ILE A 39 5.73 -5.13 3.76
N GLY A 40 5.65 -6.40 3.39
CA GLY A 40 6.61 -7.03 2.49
C GLY A 40 5.90 -7.75 1.36
N LYS A 41 6.50 -7.77 0.17
CA LYS A 41 6.04 -8.52 -1.01
C LYS A 41 6.88 -9.79 -1.17
N TRP A 42 6.21 -10.93 -1.35
CA TRP A 42 6.85 -12.18 -1.69
C TRP A 42 7.46 -12.11 -3.09
N ASN A 43 8.76 -12.35 -3.20
CA ASN A 43 9.48 -12.33 -4.48
C ASN A 43 9.84 -13.75 -5.00
N GLY A 44 9.39 -14.80 -4.31
CA GLY A 44 9.73 -16.20 -4.62
C GLY A 44 10.71 -16.85 -3.64
N GLY A 45 11.46 -16.05 -2.87
CA GLY A 45 12.38 -16.55 -1.84
C GLY A 45 12.15 -15.94 -0.45
N PHE A 46 11.87 -14.64 -0.37
CA PHE A 46 11.61 -13.94 0.88
C PHE A 46 10.58 -12.82 0.69
N PHE A 47 10.14 -12.23 1.81
CA PHE A 47 9.34 -11.01 1.79
C PHE A 47 10.25 -9.79 1.75
N GLU A 48 10.38 -9.19 0.58
CA GLU A 48 11.11 -7.94 0.36
C GLU A 48 10.27 -6.76 0.87
N GLU A 49 10.90 -5.82 1.58
CA GLU A 49 10.20 -4.65 2.13
C GLU A 49 9.58 -3.82 1.01
N THR A 50 8.34 -3.38 1.22
CA THR A 50 7.64 -2.48 0.30
C THR A 50 6.69 -1.58 1.09
N SER A 51 6.13 -0.56 0.43
CA SER A 51 5.18 0.35 1.05
C SER A 51 3.77 0.10 0.53
N LEU A 52 2.79 0.56 1.30
CA LEU A 52 1.40 0.57 0.85
C LEU A 52 1.21 1.49 -0.38
N THR A 53 1.97 2.58 -0.50
CA THR A 53 1.95 3.49 -1.67
C THR A 53 2.41 2.78 -2.94
N LYS A 54 3.50 2.01 -2.89
CA LYS A 54 4.03 1.22 -4.03
C LYS A 54 3.06 0.16 -4.55
N ILE A 55 2.05 -0.23 -3.77
CA ILE A 55 1.00 -1.15 -4.20
C ILE A 55 -0.32 -0.44 -4.53
N GLY A 56 -0.29 0.89 -4.69
CA GLY A 56 -1.41 1.74 -5.08
C GLY A 56 -2.38 2.06 -3.94
N MET A 57 -1.97 2.00 -2.67
CA MET A 57 -2.78 2.56 -1.59
C MET A 57 -2.70 4.10 -1.63
N GLU A 58 -3.86 4.74 -1.62
CA GLU A 58 -3.97 6.19 -1.57
C GLU A 58 -4.50 6.64 -0.21
N ILE A 59 -3.99 7.78 0.27
CA ILE A 59 -4.44 8.42 1.51
C ILE A 59 -5.27 9.65 1.14
N TYR A 60 -6.56 9.61 1.47
CA TYR A 60 -7.42 10.79 1.32
C TYR A 60 -7.53 11.52 2.65
N LEU A 61 -7.12 12.78 2.68
CA LEU A 61 -7.05 13.58 3.91
C LEU A 61 -8.43 14.11 4.37
N GLY A 62 -9.44 14.01 3.52
CA GLY A 62 -10.82 14.46 3.80
C GLY A 62 -11.84 13.33 3.76
N HIS A 63 -13.12 13.67 3.90
CA HIS A 63 -14.27 12.75 3.72
C HIS A 63 -14.13 11.41 4.44
N GLN A 64 -13.62 11.41 5.68
CA GLN A 64 -13.39 10.19 6.48
C GLN A 64 -12.47 9.17 5.79
N GLY A 65 -11.52 9.64 4.98
CA GLY A 65 -10.65 8.79 4.17
C GLY A 65 -11.27 8.33 2.85
N MET A 66 -12.41 8.88 2.44
CA MET A 66 -13.01 8.66 1.13
C MET A 66 -12.43 9.60 0.06
N PRO A 67 -12.38 9.14 -1.21
CA PRO A 67 -12.10 10.03 -2.32
C PRO A 67 -13.07 11.22 -2.32
N CYS A 68 -12.56 12.40 -2.61
CA CYS A 68 -13.41 13.57 -2.81
C CYS A 68 -14.33 13.32 -4.03
N PRO A 69 -15.66 13.53 -3.95
CA PRO A 69 -16.55 13.36 -5.10
C PRO A 69 -16.23 14.29 -6.28
N ALA A 70 -15.51 15.38 -6.02
CA ALA A 70 -15.05 16.32 -7.04
C ALA A 70 -13.65 15.98 -7.60
N LEU A 71 -12.98 14.94 -7.10
CA LEU A 71 -11.72 14.45 -7.65
C LEU A 71 -12.02 13.87 -9.03
N ARG A 72 -11.56 14.55 -10.09
CA ARG A 72 -11.93 14.17 -11.47
C ARG A 72 -10.94 13.27 -12.17
N ASP A 73 -9.68 13.21 -11.73
CA ASP A 73 -8.70 12.24 -12.22
C ASP A 73 -7.61 12.11 -11.16
N ILE A 74 -7.24 10.87 -10.83
CA ILE A 74 -6.08 10.58 -10.00
C ILE A 74 -4.89 10.58 -10.97
N HIS A 75 -4.02 11.57 -10.86
CA HIS A 75 -2.76 11.55 -11.60
C HIS A 75 -2.02 10.26 -11.20
N GLU A 76 -1.58 9.44 -12.16
CA GLU A 76 -0.64 8.36 -11.90
C GLU A 76 0.66 9.01 -11.40
N TRP A 77 0.79 9.16 -10.08
CA TRP A 77 2.07 9.48 -9.46
C TRP A 77 2.92 8.22 -9.54
N GLU A 78 3.93 8.26 -10.41
CA GLU A 78 5.01 7.29 -10.37
C GLU A 78 5.80 7.55 -9.08
N ASP A 79 5.64 6.65 -8.10
CA ASP A 79 6.42 6.60 -6.87
C ASP A 79 7.83 6.13 -7.25
N THR A 80 8.61 7.01 -7.88
CA THR A 80 10.01 6.76 -8.18
C THR A 80 10.82 6.95 -6.89
N ASP A 81 11.71 6.01 -6.57
CA ASP A 81 12.64 6.13 -5.44
C ASP A 81 13.71 7.25 -5.68
N GLU A 82 13.45 8.18 -6.61
CA GLU A 82 14.32 9.31 -6.93
C GLU A 82 14.17 10.41 -5.86
N PRO A 83 15.27 10.84 -5.23
CA PRO A 83 15.21 11.92 -4.26
C PRO A 83 14.78 13.23 -4.95
N ILE A 84 13.78 13.92 -4.38
CA ILE A 84 13.28 15.25 -4.82
C ILE A 84 14.32 16.37 -4.55
N TYR A 85 15.61 16.04 -4.43
CA TYR A 85 16.65 16.99 -4.07
C TYR A 85 17.12 17.79 -5.29
N GLN A 86 16.68 19.04 -5.39
CA GLN A 86 17.31 20.04 -6.25
C GLN A 86 18.46 20.69 -5.45
N PRO A 87 19.71 20.69 -5.96
CA PRO A 87 20.78 21.44 -5.32
C PRO A 87 20.43 22.93 -5.33
N ALA A 88 20.54 23.58 -4.18
CA ALA A 88 20.53 25.03 -4.12
C ALA A 88 21.84 25.56 -4.75
N GLU A 89 21.72 26.38 -5.79
CA GLU A 89 22.81 27.24 -6.28
C GLU A 89 23.14 28.36 -5.28
#